data_AF-A0A1F3XZM4-F1
#
_entry.id   AF-A0A1F3XZM4-F1
#
_cell.length_a   1.000
_cell.length_b   1.000
_cell.length_c   1.000
_cell.angle_alpha   90.00
_cell.angle_beta   90.00
_cell.angle_gamma   90.00
#
_symmetry.space_group_name_H-M   'P 1'
#
loop_
_entity.id
_entity.type
_entity.pdbx_description
1 polymer ?
#
loop_
_entity_poly.entity_id
_entity_poly.type
_entity_poly.pdbx_seq_one_letter_code
_entity_poly.pdbx_strand_id
1 'polypeptide(L)'
;MPIGISIALLMNFSAQASPPHTQARQAVAITTSDGTSLQCARSHVAQFIDPITYYVCGPASSPSIVANHDPQWSVITPSKTSGKPVYTHAKSVTSEGKTVYRQVEFKGMDFFSNNTQGLDGRYSNINAAITAINPWSQQFEHGRERPPSGSPEFVRAASEILPALTKEAQAIRTKFHELKKISLDLSNGATITCTRGATRPLQRHFARLKNFADPGCELFTCPQISANGKNFDVLVYQNTTPDSLNTAHITISNPQGFGPDIRILKAYAGQKTDGVLLHEAPEPIPPLDTGTDRELSLPGELAGSKTMFDLHLHPGWPANRKFWESRCQAPAIARLVRQEAAALERAQKILARTRTVQLISSVNGEFKSRLVVPGKLPSGVCNAGGGAYLTSEAAAKLTRLRELIAGPPLHPISLSDALKLFRHASAMKDIPHKYASDGCHARAHVIADRLARFGVPTEKIWMTGDLSPRGKQFAGRGINWRFHVASVVHVADGRGHIQKMVIDPTLANGPVSVEKWTSLIAFKGRGRLEHTAFPPPYNAHLYGRATLSFSAASVYLPDSLGGERNMTPKQAMAAALKENTGNLSTLTNNYTGGRR
;
A
#
# COMPACT_ATOMS: atom_id res chain seq x y z
N MET A 1 -46.35 -70.92 31.99
CA MET A 1 -46.35 -72.04 31.01
C MET A 1 -45.22 -71.79 30.01
N PRO A 2 -44.51 -72.84 29.57
CA PRO A 2 -43.15 -73.07 30.09
C PRO A 2 -42.09 -73.21 28.99
N ILE A 3 -40.88 -73.62 29.44
CA ILE A 3 -39.79 -74.27 28.70
C ILE A 3 -38.82 -73.23 28.08
N GLY A 4 -37.60 -73.02 28.57
CA GLY A 4 -36.67 -73.95 29.21
C GLY A 4 -35.63 -74.37 28.18
N ILE A 5 -34.37 -74.00 28.39
CA ILE A 5 -33.17 -74.85 28.30
C ILE A 5 -31.96 -73.94 28.53
N SER A 6 -31.31 -74.18 29.65
CA SER A 6 -29.94 -73.77 29.96
C SER A 6 -28.97 -74.74 29.29
N ILE A 7 -27.95 -74.24 28.60
CA ILE A 7 -26.60 -74.82 28.67
C ILE A 7 -25.61 -73.65 28.75
N ALA A 8 -24.90 -73.65 29.88
CA ALA A 8 -23.77 -72.79 30.16
C ALA A 8 -22.53 -73.28 29.41
N LEU A 9 -21.71 -72.35 28.93
CA LEU A 9 -20.26 -72.53 29.05
C LEU A 9 -19.61 -71.21 29.45
N LEU A 10 -18.92 -71.30 30.58
CA LEU A 10 -18.10 -70.28 31.21
C LEU A 10 -16.92 -69.87 30.32
N MET A 11 -16.66 -68.57 30.22
CA MET A 11 -15.31 -68.04 30.46
C MET A 11 -15.42 -66.66 31.12
N ASN A 12 -14.94 -66.59 32.36
CA ASN A 12 -14.66 -65.37 33.09
C ASN A 12 -13.52 -64.61 32.41
N PHE A 13 -13.70 -63.31 32.16
CA PHE A 13 -12.63 -62.33 32.31
C PHE A 13 -13.22 -61.00 32.78
N SER A 14 -12.79 -60.56 33.96
CA SER A 14 -13.04 -59.21 34.45
C SER A 14 -12.31 -58.22 33.53
N ALA A 15 -13.05 -57.40 32.81
CA ALA A 15 -12.49 -56.22 32.16
C ALA A 15 -12.29 -55.13 33.21
N GLN A 16 -11.05 -54.99 33.69
CA GLN A 16 -10.55 -53.72 34.20
C GLN A 16 -10.62 -52.71 33.05
N ALA A 17 -11.44 -51.68 33.20
CA ALA A 17 -11.47 -50.57 32.27
C ALA A 17 -10.07 -49.91 32.21
N SER A 18 -9.48 -49.91 31.02
CA SER A 18 -8.20 -49.30 30.73
C SER A 18 -8.27 -47.77 30.92
N PRO A 19 -7.23 -47.10 31.43
CA PRO A 19 -7.18 -45.65 31.47
C PRO A 19 -7.11 -45.10 30.03
N PRO A 20 -7.70 -43.92 29.75
CA PRO A 20 -7.62 -43.33 28.42
C PRO A 20 -6.16 -43.03 28.08
N HIS A 21 -5.78 -43.41 26.87
CA HIS A 21 -4.47 -43.19 26.25
C HIS A 21 -3.86 -41.81 26.62
N THR A 22 -2.84 -41.81 27.48
CA THR A 22 -1.89 -40.70 27.57
C THR A 22 -1.10 -40.66 26.27
N GLN A 23 -1.60 -39.94 25.27
CA GLN A 23 -0.76 -39.50 24.15
C GLN A 23 0.43 -38.74 24.75
N ALA A 24 1.65 -39.18 24.42
CA ALA A 24 2.87 -38.51 24.81
C ALA A 24 2.78 -37.04 24.37
N ARG A 25 2.74 -36.12 25.35
CA ARG A 25 2.70 -34.68 25.06
C ARG A 25 3.98 -34.32 24.31
N GLN A 26 3.86 -33.97 23.03
CA GLN A 26 4.99 -33.46 22.25
C GLN A 26 5.53 -32.21 22.95
N ALA A 27 6.76 -32.31 23.46
CA ALA A 27 7.46 -31.20 24.06
C ALA A 27 8.05 -30.31 22.95
N VAL A 28 7.74 -29.03 23.00
CA VAL A 28 8.32 -28.01 22.10
C VAL A 28 9.27 -27.17 22.94
N ALA A 29 10.48 -26.92 22.42
CA ALA A 29 11.45 -26.05 23.06
C ALA A 29 11.47 -24.69 22.35
N ILE A 30 11.33 -23.62 23.12
CA ILE A 30 11.27 -22.25 22.62
C ILE A 30 12.40 -21.44 23.24
N THR A 31 13.19 -20.77 22.40
CA THR A 31 14.27 -19.90 22.89
C THR A 31 13.87 -18.44 22.67
N THR A 32 13.84 -17.65 23.75
CA THR A 32 13.50 -16.21 23.72
C THR A 32 14.69 -15.35 23.27
N SER A 33 14.42 -14.07 23.00
CA SER A 33 15.41 -13.07 22.57
C SER A 33 16.57 -12.87 23.54
N ASP A 34 16.33 -13.06 24.83
CA ASP A 34 17.36 -13.03 25.89
C ASP A 34 18.14 -14.35 26.04
N GLY A 35 17.84 -15.36 25.22
CA GLY A 35 18.51 -16.67 25.26
C GLY A 35 17.88 -17.70 26.20
N THR A 36 16.79 -17.35 26.91
CA THR A 36 16.11 -18.29 27.80
C THR A 36 15.43 -19.41 27.01
N SER A 37 15.69 -20.67 27.40
CA SER A 37 15.02 -21.83 26.81
C SER A 37 13.83 -22.26 27.67
N LEU A 38 12.66 -22.32 27.06
CA LEU A 38 11.40 -22.69 27.68
C LEU A 38 10.94 -24.05 27.15
N GLN A 39 10.64 -24.97 28.06
CA GLN A 39 9.97 -26.23 27.74
C GLN A 39 8.47 -26.02 27.78
N CYS A 40 7.79 -26.37 26.69
CA CYS A 40 6.40 -26.05 26.49
C CYS A 40 5.56 -27.31 26.27
N ALA A 41 4.38 -27.34 26.88
CA ALA A 41 3.35 -28.32 26.57
C ALA A 41 2.34 -27.70 25.59
N ARG A 42 2.05 -28.43 24.51
CA ARG A 42 1.01 -28.06 23.55
C ARG A 42 -0.37 -28.17 24.22
N SER A 43 -1.19 -27.13 24.12
CA SER A 43 -2.58 -27.15 24.58
C SER A 43 -3.52 -26.94 23.40
N HIS A 44 -4.54 -27.79 23.28
CA HIS A 44 -5.60 -27.66 22.29
C HIS A 44 -6.86 -27.14 22.97
N VAL A 45 -7.43 -26.05 22.45
CA VAL A 45 -8.80 -25.65 22.79
C VAL A 45 -9.71 -26.20 21.70
N ALA A 46 -10.39 -27.30 21.99
CA ALA A 46 -11.29 -27.95 21.06
C ALA A 46 -12.68 -27.34 21.17
N GLN A 47 -12.96 -26.34 20.33
CA GLN A 47 -14.29 -25.95 19.86
C GLN A 47 -14.10 -24.79 18.90
N PHE A 48 -13.88 -25.08 17.61
CA PHE A 48 -14.25 -24.31 16.41
C PHE A 48 -13.56 -24.94 15.19
N ILE A 49 -14.06 -24.61 14.00
CA ILE A 49 -13.87 -25.35 12.74
C ILE A 49 -12.46 -25.20 12.13
N ASP A 50 -11.55 -24.42 12.75
CA ASP A 50 -10.09 -24.55 12.59
C ASP A 50 -9.35 -24.26 13.93
N PRO A 51 -8.47 -25.14 14.44
CA PRO A 51 -7.91 -25.02 15.78
C PRO A 51 -6.66 -24.12 15.87
N ILE A 52 -6.72 -23.07 16.69
CA ILE A 52 -5.53 -22.29 17.10
C ILE A 52 -4.73 -23.09 18.14
N THR A 53 -3.42 -23.25 17.93
CA THR A 53 -2.53 -23.93 18.87
C THR A 53 -1.81 -22.91 19.76
N TYR A 54 -1.98 -23.03 21.09
CA TYR A 54 -1.21 -22.27 22.07
C TYR A 54 -0.26 -23.20 22.82
N TYR A 55 0.88 -22.64 23.24
CA TYR A 55 1.84 -23.35 24.06
C TYR A 55 1.92 -22.70 25.44
N VAL A 56 1.84 -23.53 26.48
CA VAL A 56 2.06 -23.08 27.86
C VAL A 56 3.42 -23.60 28.29
N CYS A 57 4.30 -22.69 28.68
CA CYS A 57 5.70 -22.98 28.96
C CYS A 57 6.09 -22.59 30.38
N GLY A 58 7.01 -23.34 30.99
CA GLY A 58 7.50 -23.08 32.35
C GLY A 58 6.68 -23.75 33.47
N PRO A 59 7.08 -23.59 34.75
CA PRO A 59 6.44 -24.23 35.88
C PRO A 59 5.02 -23.69 36.12
N ALA A 60 4.13 -24.53 36.67
CA ALA A 60 2.73 -24.18 36.92
C ALA A 60 2.52 -22.93 37.78
N SER A 61 3.50 -22.57 38.61
CA SER A 61 3.49 -21.37 39.45
C SER A 61 3.75 -20.06 38.69
N SER A 62 4.19 -20.12 37.43
CA SER A 62 4.52 -18.95 36.61
C SER A 62 4.46 -19.28 35.10
N PRO A 63 3.28 -19.66 34.57
CA PRO A 63 3.15 -20.09 33.19
C PRO A 63 3.41 -18.93 32.22
N SER A 64 4.14 -19.23 31.16
CA SER A 64 4.33 -18.34 30.01
C SER A 64 3.45 -18.80 28.86
N ILE A 65 2.74 -17.89 28.20
CA ILE A 65 1.90 -18.22 27.05
C ILE A 65 2.65 -17.83 25.78
N VAL A 66 2.76 -18.76 24.84
CA VAL A 66 3.40 -18.50 23.55
C VAL A 66 2.38 -18.62 22.42
N ALA A 67 2.28 -17.56 21.63
CA ALA A 67 1.35 -17.42 20.51
C ALA A 67 2.08 -16.95 19.24
N ASN A 68 1.58 -17.40 18.09
CA ASN A 68 2.10 -17.07 16.77
C ASN A 68 1.36 -15.84 16.19
N HIS A 69 2.11 -14.84 15.75
CA HIS A 69 1.60 -13.63 15.09
C HIS A 69 2.50 -13.29 13.89
N ASP A 70 2.15 -13.68 12.67
CA ASP A 70 2.99 -13.43 11.47
C ASP A 70 3.48 -11.96 11.40
N PRO A 71 4.81 -11.69 11.38
CA PRO A 71 5.95 -12.61 11.17
C PRO A 71 6.71 -13.11 12.42
N GLN A 72 6.14 -12.99 13.62
CA GLN A 72 6.82 -13.20 14.90
C GLN A 72 6.11 -14.16 15.86
N TRP A 73 6.88 -14.78 16.75
CA TRP A 73 6.38 -15.54 17.90
C TRP A 73 6.58 -14.70 19.16
N SER A 74 5.52 -14.53 19.96
CA SER A 74 5.58 -13.75 21.21
C SER A 74 5.40 -14.66 22.42
N VAL A 75 6.27 -14.47 23.41
CA VAL A 75 6.21 -15.11 24.72
C VAL A 75 5.70 -14.08 25.72
N ILE A 76 4.60 -14.42 26.39
CA ILE A 76 3.99 -13.57 27.41
C ILE A 76 4.34 -14.17 28.78
N THR A 77 5.08 -13.43 29.59
CA THR A 77 5.46 -13.86 30.95
C THR A 77 4.90 -12.89 32.00
N PRO A 78 4.49 -13.36 33.19
CA PRO A 78 4.12 -12.45 34.28
C PRO A 78 5.34 -11.68 34.81
N SER A 79 5.27 -10.35 34.85
CA SER A 79 6.31 -9.52 35.49
C SER A 79 6.32 -9.77 37.00
N LYS A 80 7.44 -10.24 37.53
CA LYS A 80 7.62 -10.44 38.99
C LYS A 80 7.58 -9.13 39.80
N THR A 81 7.88 -7.99 39.17
CA THR A 81 7.98 -6.69 39.84
C THR A 81 6.75 -5.82 39.69
N SER A 82 6.04 -5.91 38.57
CA SER A 82 4.89 -5.01 38.29
C SER A 82 3.53 -5.71 38.29
N GLY A 83 3.48 -7.05 38.32
CA GLY A 83 2.25 -7.84 38.18
C GLY A 83 1.60 -7.75 36.79
N LYS A 84 2.17 -7.00 35.85
CA LYS A 84 1.70 -6.86 34.47
C LYS A 84 2.41 -7.86 33.54
N PRO A 85 1.78 -8.29 32.43
CA PRO A 85 2.43 -9.16 31.45
C PRO A 85 3.61 -8.46 30.75
N VAL A 86 4.72 -9.17 30.58
CA VAL A 86 5.90 -8.78 29.80
C VAL A 86 5.89 -9.58 28.51
N TYR A 87 6.14 -8.90 27.39
CA TYR A 87 6.18 -9.50 26.06
C TYR A 87 7.64 -9.60 25.60
N THR A 88 8.08 -10.81 25.23
CA THR A 88 9.39 -11.04 24.62
C THR A 88 9.25 -11.81 23.31
N HIS A 89 10.16 -11.60 22.36
CA HIS A 89 10.14 -12.30 21.07
C HIS A 89 10.83 -13.67 21.18
N ALA A 90 10.31 -14.68 20.50
CA ALA A 90 11.02 -15.94 20.35
C ALA A 90 12.08 -15.83 19.24
N LYS A 91 13.32 -16.19 19.54
CA LYS A 91 14.44 -16.29 18.58
C LYS A 91 14.36 -17.57 17.75
N SER A 92 13.90 -18.67 18.34
CA SER A 92 13.67 -19.91 17.61
C SER A 92 12.68 -20.82 18.32
N VAL A 93 11.94 -21.60 17.54
CA VAL A 93 11.07 -22.67 18.02
C VAL A 93 11.56 -23.97 17.39
N THR A 94 11.80 -24.99 18.22
CA THR A 94 12.15 -26.34 17.78
C THR A 94 11.09 -27.33 18.26
N SER A 95 10.67 -28.21 17.34
CA SER A 95 9.76 -29.32 17.62
C SER A 95 10.44 -30.60 17.17
N GLU A 96 10.50 -31.60 18.04
CA GLU A 96 11.14 -32.91 17.75
C GLU A 96 12.60 -32.78 17.26
N GLY A 97 13.36 -31.84 17.84
CA GLY A 97 14.76 -31.60 17.47
C GLY A 97 14.95 -30.87 16.13
N LYS A 98 13.86 -30.48 15.43
CA LYS A 98 13.91 -29.71 14.18
C LYS A 98 13.45 -28.28 14.41
N THR A 99 14.16 -27.32 13.81
CA THR A 99 13.79 -25.91 13.84
C THR A 99 12.58 -25.66 12.96
N VAL A 100 11.46 -25.30 13.58
CA VAL A 100 10.21 -24.96 12.88
C VAL A 100 10.03 -23.45 12.72
N TYR A 101 10.75 -22.67 13.53
CA TYR A 101 10.89 -21.22 13.37
C TYR A 101 12.28 -20.78 13.84
N ARG A 102 12.93 -19.91 13.08
CA ARG A 102 14.16 -19.23 13.47
C ARG A 102 14.05 -17.80 13.00
N GLN A 103 14.15 -16.87 13.94
CA GLN A 103 14.30 -15.46 13.63
C GLN A 103 15.61 -15.32 12.84
N VAL A 104 15.49 -14.94 11.57
CA VAL A 104 16.65 -14.59 10.75
C VAL A 104 17.11 -13.23 11.27
N GLU A 105 18.31 -13.16 11.86
CA GLU A 105 18.91 -11.89 12.26
C GLU A 105 19.23 -11.09 10.99
N PHE A 106 18.30 -10.23 10.60
CA PHE A 106 18.58 -9.16 9.67
C PHE A 106 19.29 -8.07 10.44
N LYS A 107 20.60 -7.89 10.21
CA LYS A 107 21.26 -6.64 10.59
C LYS A 107 20.63 -5.50 9.78
N GLY A 108 19.68 -4.81 10.40
CA GLY A 108 19.29 -3.46 10.00
C GLY A 108 17.85 -3.19 9.54
N MET A 109 16.83 -3.98 9.89
CA MET A 109 15.44 -3.58 9.66
C MET A 109 14.47 -4.14 10.71
N ASP A 110 13.95 -3.25 11.57
CA ASP A 110 12.73 -3.47 12.37
C ASP A 110 11.51 -3.07 11.52
N PHE A 111 10.56 -3.99 11.33
CA PHE A 111 9.28 -3.73 10.65
C PHE A 111 8.11 -3.83 11.65
N PHE A 112 7.26 -2.80 11.61
CA PHE A 112 5.89 -2.73 12.16
C PHE A 112 5.67 -3.26 13.59
N SER A 113 6.28 -2.64 14.59
CA SER A 113 5.64 -2.50 15.92
C SER A 113 6.17 -1.35 16.78
N ASN A 114 7.25 -0.66 16.39
CA ASN A 114 7.79 0.44 17.20
C ASN A 114 7.05 1.79 17.06
N ASN A 115 6.07 1.91 16.16
CA ASN A 115 5.40 3.19 15.85
C ASN A 115 4.33 3.67 16.84
N THR A 116 4.40 3.25 18.11
CA THR A 116 3.57 3.81 19.19
C THR A 116 4.36 4.14 20.47
N GLN A 117 5.69 4.01 20.48
CA GLN A 117 6.46 4.26 21.72
C GLN A 117 6.65 5.74 22.10
N GLY A 118 6.06 6.69 21.34
CA GLY A 118 6.01 8.12 21.72
C GLY A 118 4.61 8.68 21.98
N LEU A 119 3.55 7.96 21.60
CA LEU A 119 2.17 8.40 21.83
C LEU A 119 1.64 7.71 23.08
N ASP A 120 1.05 8.46 24.02
CA ASP A 120 0.23 7.88 25.09
C ASP A 120 -0.73 6.87 24.43
N GLY A 121 -0.62 5.59 24.82
CA GLY A 121 -1.16 4.42 24.10
C GLY A 121 -2.69 4.42 23.90
N ARG A 122 -3.37 5.48 24.33
CA ARG A 122 -4.79 5.74 24.15
C ARG A 122 -5.15 6.18 22.71
N TYR A 123 -4.32 7.00 22.06
CA TYR A 123 -4.68 7.59 20.75
C TYR A 123 -4.53 6.63 19.56
N SER A 124 -3.57 5.71 19.63
CA SER A 124 -3.38 4.67 18.61
C SER A 124 -4.55 3.68 18.56
N ASN A 125 -5.14 3.35 19.71
CA ASN A 125 -6.28 2.44 19.83
C ASN A 125 -7.56 3.01 19.18
N ILE A 126 -7.77 4.34 19.27
CA ILE A 126 -8.92 5.02 18.65
C ILE A 126 -8.83 4.97 17.12
N ASN A 127 -7.66 5.32 16.55
CA ASN A 127 -7.46 5.29 15.09
C ASN A 127 -7.55 3.87 14.52
N ALA A 128 -7.00 2.86 15.22
CA ALA A 128 -7.09 1.47 14.81
C ALA A 128 -8.53 0.95 14.81
N ALA A 129 -9.32 1.30 15.82
CA ALA A 129 -10.73 0.90 15.91
C ALA A 129 -11.62 1.63 14.90
N ILE A 130 -11.41 2.93 14.65
CA ILE A 130 -12.14 3.69 13.63
C ILE A 130 -11.83 3.19 12.21
N THR A 131 -10.54 2.92 11.93
CA THR A 131 -10.09 2.35 10.64
C THR A 131 -10.65 0.94 10.41
N ALA A 132 -10.94 0.18 11.47
CA ALA A 132 -11.60 -1.12 11.40
C ALA A 132 -13.11 -1.02 11.10
N ILE A 133 -13.73 0.15 11.30
CA ILE A 133 -15.19 0.34 11.24
C ILE A 133 -15.61 1.16 10.01
N ASN A 134 -14.71 1.91 9.38
CA ASN A 134 -15.00 2.69 8.18
C ASN A 134 -15.00 1.82 6.90
N PRO A 135 -16.12 1.73 6.15
CA PRO A 135 -16.19 0.96 4.91
C PRO A 135 -15.38 1.56 3.75
N TRP A 136 -14.95 2.83 3.84
CA TRP A 136 -14.32 3.55 2.74
C TRP A 136 -12.79 3.65 2.81
N SER A 137 -12.16 3.34 3.94
CA SER A 137 -10.72 3.59 4.13
C SER A 137 -9.82 2.37 3.90
N GLN A 138 -10.21 1.40 3.06
CA GLN A 138 -9.38 0.20 2.85
C GLN A 138 -9.11 -0.12 1.38
N GLN A 139 -7.96 0.37 0.91
CA GLN A 139 -7.13 -0.39 0.00
C GLN A 139 -5.81 -0.68 0.72
N PHE A 140 -5.60 -1.98 0.99
CA PHE A 140 -4.41 -2.67 1.55
C PHE A 140 -4.06 -2.39 3.03
N GLU A 141 -4.34 -3.35 3.92
CA GLU A 141 -3.36 -4.39 4.32
C GLU A 141 -3.89 -5.37 5.41
N HIS A 142 -3.43 -6.61 5.26
CA HIS A 142 -3.26 -7.73 6.21
C HIS A 142 -4.40 -8.68 6.59
N GLY A 143 -4.11 -9.96 6.29
CA GLY A 143 -4.92 -11.15 6.49
C GLY A 143 -5.08 -11.58 7.95
N ARG A 144 -6.00 -10.92 8.64
CA ARG A 144 -6.85 -11.60 9.62
C ARG A 144 -8.17 -11.89 8.93
N GLU A 145 -8.76 -13.07 9.12
CA GLU A 145 -10.20 -13.17 8.98
C GLU A 145 -10.80 -12.31 10.08
N ARG A 146 -11.22 -11.10 9.70
CA ARG A 146 -12.12 -10.32 10.53
C ARG A 146 -13.37 -11.16 10.72
N PRO A 147 -14.01 -11.16 11.90
CA PRO A 147 -15.37 -11.64 11.99
C PRO A 147 -16.16 -10.94 10.86
N PRO A 148 -16.89 -11.69 10.00
CA PRO A 148 -17.52 -11.11 8.82
C PRO A 148 -18.27 -9.84 9.22
N SER A 149 -18.12 -8.78 8.42
CA SER A 149 -18.88 -7.55 8.67
C SER A 149 -20.36 -7.91 8.80
N GLY A 150 -20.95 -7.59 9.95
CA GLY A 150 -22.34 -7.95 10.30
C GLY A 150 -22.52 -9.25 11.10
N SER A 151 -21.46 -9.99 11.42
CA SER A 151 -21.55 -11.12 12.37
C SER A 151 -21.93 -10.63 13.78
N PRO A 152 -22.64 -11.45 14.58
CA PRO A 152 -23.00 -11.10 15.95
C PRO A 152 -21.80 -10.69 16.82
N GLU A 153 -20.64 -11.31 16.60
CA GLU A 153 -19.39 -11.02 17.31
C GLU A 153 -18.81 -9.67 16.91
N PHE A 154 -18.84 -9.32 15.61
CA PHE A 154 -18.44 -8.00 15.13
C PHE A 154 -19.38 -6.92 15.67
N VAL A 155 -20.70 -7.16 15.59
CA VAL A 155 -21.72 -6.21 16.07
C VAL A 155 -21.59 -6.01 17.58
N ARG A 156 -21.39 -7.07 18.36
CA ARG A 156 -21.18 -6.98 19.81
C ARG A 156 -19.90 -6.21 20.15
N ALA A 157 -18.76 -6.60 19.59
CA ALA A 157 -17.49 -5.92 19.83
C ALA A 157 -17.53 -4.44 19.42
N ALA A 158 -18.12 -4.13 18.27
CA ALA A 158 -18.34 -2.76 17.83
C ALA A 158 -19.27 -2.01 18.81
N SER A 159 -20.38 -2.62 19.23
CA SER A 159 -21.35 -1.99 20.15
C SER A 159 -20.80 -1.70 21.55
N GLU A 160 -19.83 -2.50 22.02
CA GLU A 160 -19.18 -2.32 23.32
C GLU A 160 -18.07 -1.26 23.27
N ILE A 161 -17.28 -1.26 22.20
CA ILE A 161 -16.09 -0.40 22.07
C ILE A 161 -16.45 0.98 21.52
N LEU A 162 -17.37 1.07 20.56
CA LEU A 162 -17.71 2.32 19.88
C LEU A 162 -18.19 3.43 20.82
N PRO A 163 -19.08 3.19 21.81
CA PRO A 163 -19.52 4.24 22.71
C PRO A 163 -18.38 4.83 23.55
N ALA A 164 -17.44 3.99 24.01
CA ALA A 164 -16.29 4.42 24.79
C ALA A 164 -15.33 5.28 23.96
N LEU A 165 -15.00 4.82 22.75
CA LEU A 165 -14.15 5.59 21.82
C LEU A 165 -14.83 6.88 21.36
N THR A 166 -16.14 6.85 21.13
CA THR A 166 -16.92 8.03 20.75
C THR A 166 -16.89 9.06 21.89
N LYS A 167 -17.08 8.62 23.14
CA LYS A 167 -17.01 9.48 24.32
C LYS A 167 -15.61 10.06 24.53
N GLU A 168 -14.56 9.27 24.33
CA GLU A 168 -13.18 9.73 24.43
C GLU A 168 -12.84 10.74 23.33
N ALA A 169 -13.21 10.46 22.08
CA ALA A 169 -13.05 11.40 20.96
C ALA A 169 -13.84 12.69 21.18
N GLN A 170 -15.06 12.62 21.73
CA GLN A 170 -15.84 13.79 22.12
C GLN A 170 -15.16 14.60 23.23
N ALA A 171 -14.53 13.95 24.21
CA ALA A 171 -13.81 14.63 25.29
C ALA A 171 -12.54 15.33 24.77
N ILE A 172 -11.73 14.65 23.93
CA ILE A 172 -10.56 15.24 23.27
C ILE A 172 -10.98 16.44 22.42
N ARG A 173 -12.06 16.27 21.65
CA ARG A 173 -12.64 17.33 20.82
C ARG A 173 -13.09 18.51 21.65
N THR A 174 -13.82 18.29 22.75
CA THR A 174 -14.26 19.36 23.66
C THR A 174 -13.07 20.14 24.22
N LYS A 175 -12.03 19.44 24.70
CA LYS A 175 -10.79 20.07 25.15
C LYS A 175 -10.11 20.86 24.03
N PHE A 176 -10.06 20.34 22.81
CA PHE A 176 -9.52 21.06 21.67
C PHE A 176 -10.31 22.34 21.38
N HIS A 177 -11.65 22.28 21.43
CA HIS A 177 -12.56 23.42 21.25
C HIS A 177 -12.35 24.54 22.27
N GLU A 178 -11.92 24.19 23.48
CA GLU A 178 -11.60 25.15 24.54
C GLU A 178 -10.25 25.85 24.33
N LEU A 179 -9.38 25.32 23.45
CA LEU A 179 -8.03 25.88 23.24
C LEU A 179 -8.07 27.21 22.52
N LYS A 180 -7.83 28.30 23.25
CA LYS A 180 -7.69 29.65 22.63
C LYS A 180 -6.37 29.83 21.89
N LYS A 181 -5.33 29.10 22.30
CA LYS A 181 -3.96 29.21 21.76
C LYS A 181 -3.29 27.84 21.67
N ILE A 182 -2.45 27.67 20.67
CA ILE A 182 -1.54 26.53 20.51
C ILE A 182 -0.15 27.08 20.23
N SER A 183 0.85 26.57 20.94
CA SER A 183 2.26 26.89 20.72
C SER A 183 2.93 25.74 19.99
N LEU A 184 3.79 26.09 19.02
CA LEU A 184 4.50 25.17 18.15
C LEU A 184 6.00 25.42 18.27
N ASP A 185 6.75 24.40 18.66
CA ASP A 185 8.21 24.40 18.61
C ASP A 185 8.64 23.87 17.24
N LEU A 186 9.47 24.62 16.53
CA LEU A 186 9.87 24.34 15.16
C LEU A 186 11.33 23.86 15.07
N SER A 187 11.66 23.11 14.02
CA SER A 187 13.00 22.53 13.82
C SER A 187 14.12 23.56 13.60
N ASN A 188 13.76 24.81 13.31
CA ASN A 188 14.70 25.93 13.24
C ASN A 188 14.90 26.63 14.60
N GLY A 189 14.38 26.07 15.68
CA GLY A 189 14.45 26.63 17.04
C GLY A 189 13.40 27.70 17.34
N ALA A 190 12.60 28.13 16.36
CA ALA A 190 11.55 29.11 16.60
C ALA A 190 10.38 28.49 17.38
N THR A 191 9.77 29.28 18.25
CA THR A 191 8.49 28.95 18.88
C THR A 191 7.45 29.95 18.41
N ILE A 192 6.35 29.48 17.85
CA ILE A 192 5.22 30.34 17.45
C ILE A 192 3.99 30.00 18.25
N THR A 193 3.18 31.02 18.54
CA THR A 193 1.88 30.83 19.19
C THR A 193 0.77 31.21 18.23
N CYS A 194 -0.01 30.21 17.83
CA CYS A 194 -1.18 30.35 17.01
C CYS A 194 -2.39 30.63 17.89
N THR A 195 -3.25 31.57 17.47
CA THR A 195 -4.47 31.93 18.20
C THR A 195 -5.68 31.42 17.44
N ARG A 196 -6.62 30.80 18.14
CA ARG A 196 -7.89 30.33 17.57
C ARG A 196 -8.61 31.49 16.92
N GLY A 197 -8.87 31.39 15.62
CA GLY A 197 -9.70 32.34 14.88
C GLY A 197 -11.18 32.13 15.20
N ALA A 198 -12.04 33.04 14.72
CA ALA A 198 -13.48 32.87 14.85
C ALA A 198 -13.96 31.59 14.16
N THR A 199 -14.76 30.77 14.86
CA THR A 199 -15.42 29.59 14.30
C THR A 199 -16.35 30.02 13.16
N ARG A 200 -16.25 29.37 11.99
CA ARG A 200 -17.05 29.72 10.81
C ARG A 200 -18.00 28.57 10.42
N PRO A 201 -19.27 28.87 10.08
CA PRO A 201 -20.25 27.85 9.73
C PRO A 201 -19.94 27.22 8.37
N LEU A 202 -20.27 25.93 8.23
CA LEU A 202 -20.23 25.22 6.94
C LEU A 202 -21.29 25.70 5.95
N GLN A 203 -21.08 25.41 4.67
CA GLN A 203 -22.12 25.56 3.65
C GLN A 203 -23.41 24.78 4.00
N ARG A 204 -24.57 25.38 3.71
CA ARG A 204 -25.92 24.83 4.01
C ARG A 204 -26.14 23.39 3.55
N HIS A 205 -25.55 22.98 2.42
CA HIS A 205 -25.66 21.61 1.90
C HIS A 205 -25.19 20.53 2.91
N PHE A 206 -24.24 20.86 3.79
CA PHE A 206 -23.67 19.93 4.77
C PHE A 206 -24.34 19.98 6.15
N ALA A 207 -25.41 20.76 6.33
CA ALA A 207 -26.16 20.81 7.59
C ALA A 207 -26.70 19.44 8.03
N ARG A 208 -26.86 18.49 7.09
CA ARG A 208 -27.28 17.11 7.37
C ARG A 208 -26.19 16.26 8.05
N LEU A 209 -24.92 16.68 8.02
CA LEU A 209 -23.83 16.03 8.75
C LEU A 209 -23.73 16.45 10.22
N LYS A 210 -24.55 17.41 10.68
CA LYS A 210 -24.59 17.88 12.08
C LYS A 210 -24.76 16.75 13.11
N ASN A 211 -25.40 15.65 12.71
CA ASN A 211 -25.65 14.51 13.60
C ASN A 211 -24.41 13.66 13.88
N PHE A 212 -23.33 13.81 13.09
CA PHE A 212 -22.08 13.05 13.27
C PHE A 212 -20.91 13.91 13.74
N ALA A 213 -20.94 15.23 13.49
CA ALA A 213 -19.98 16.21 14.00
C ALA A 213 -20.53 17.63 13.81
N ASP A 214 -20.04 18.58 14.61
CA ASP A 214 -20.16 20.02 14.36
C ASP A 214 -18.86 20.45 13.65
N PRO A 215 -18.79 20.39 12.31
CA PRO A 215 -17.53 20.46 11.60
C PRO A 215 -17.24 21.92 11.29
N GLY A 216 -16.84 22.69 12.30
CA GLY A 216 -16.28 24.01 12.05
C GLY A 216 -14.94 23.88 11.33
N CYS A 217 -14.66 24.74 10.35
CA CYS A 217 -13.28 24.98 9.93
C CYS A 217 -12.60 25.83 11.00
N GLU A 218 -12.27 25.21 12.12
CA GLU A 218 -11.55 25.87 13.20
C GLU A 218 -10.10 26.03 12.78
N LEU A 219 -9.71 27.29 12.65
CA LEU A 219 -8.38 27.66 12.21
C LEU A 219 -7.70 28.39 13.33
N PHE A 220 -6.50 27.96 13.69
CA PHE A 220 -5.61 28.85 14.40
C PHE A 220 -4.89 29.72 13.38
N THR A 221 -4.95 31.03 13.61
CA THR A 221 -4.14 31.99 12.89
C THR A 221 -2.77 32.02 13.56
N CYS A 222 -1.74 31.64 12.83
CA CYS A 222 -0.37 31.68 13.30
C CYS A 222 0.35 32.90 12.70
N PRO A 223 1.32 33.50 13.42
CA PRO A 223 2.27 34.42 12.82
C PRO A 223 2.99 33.76 11.64
N GLN A 224 3.35 34.54 10.63
CA GLN A 224 4.27 34.07 9.61
C GLN A 224 5.63 33.78 10.25
N ILE A 225 6.30 32.74 9.78
CA ILE A 225 7.66 32.43 10.19
C ILE A 225 8.62 32.75 9.06
N SER A 226 9.81 33.23 9.40
CA SER A 226 10.88 33.47 8.44
C SER A 226 12.00 32.47 8.65
N ALA A 227 12.43 31.79 7.58
CA ALA A 227 13.61 30.93 7.59
C ALA A 227 14.36 31.07 6.26
N ASN A 228 15.68 31.24 6.31
CA ASN A 228 16.54 31.41 5.14
C ASN A 228 16.04 32.49 4.16
N GLY A 229 15.62 33.65 4.70
CA GLY A 229 15.12 34.79 3.91
C GLY A 229 13.76 34.57 3.25
N LYS A 230 13.01 33.52 3.63
CA LYS A 230 11.69 33.21 3.09
C LYS A 230 10.63 33.22 4.19
N ASN A 231 9.44 33.71 3.87
CA ASN A 231 8.29 33.70 4.77
C ASN A 231 7.39 32.50 4.51
N PHE A 232 6.86 31.91 5.59
CA PHE A 232 5.95 30.78 5.55
C PHE A 232 4.68 31.10 6.31
N ASP A 233 3.55 30.74 5.71
CA ASP A 233 2.24 30.72 6.36
C ASP A 233 2.15 29.41 7.15
N VAL A 234 1.83 29.51 8.45
CA VAL A 234 1.53 28.34 9.28
C VAL A 234 0.03 28.27 9.50
N LEU A 235 -0.57 27.11 9.19
CA LEU A 235 -1.97 26.85 9.42
C LEU A 235 -2.12 25.63 10.30
N VAL A 236 -2.85 25.78 11.41
CA VAL A 236 -3.33 24.67 12.24
C VAL A 236 -4.82 24.53 11.99
N TYR A 237 -5.25 23.37 11.53
CA TYR A 237 -6.66 23.04 11.33
C TYR A 237 -6.97 21.65 11.86
N GLN A 238 -8.17 21.45 12.38
CA GLN A 238 -8.62 20.13 12.81
C GLN A 238 -9.33 19.43 11.66
N ASN A 239 -8.88 18.24 11.27
CA ASN A 239 -9.68 17.41 10.37
C ASN A 239 -10.73 16.67 11.19
N THR A 240 -11.99 16.91 10.85
CA THR A 240 -13.16 16.32 11.51
C THR A 240 -13.80 15.22 10.67
N THR A 241 -13.09 14.68 9.65
CA THR A 241 -13.60 13.51 8.93
C THR A 241 -13.80 12.35 9.90
N PRO A 242 -14.89 11.56 9.77
CA PRO A 242 -15.19 10.42 10.65
C PRO A 242 -14.04 9.43 10.81
N ASP A 243 -13.20 9.36 9.78
CA ASP A 243 -12.09 8.44 9.56
C ASP A 243 -10.80 8.89 10.27
N SER A 244 -10.71 10.17 10.64
CA SER A 244 -9.51 10.80 11.20
C SER A 244 -9.87 11.74 12.36
N LEU A 245 -10.93 11.39 13.09
CA LEU A 245 -11.35 12.14 14.27
C LEU A 245 -10.12 12.26 15.19
N ASN A 246 -9.63 13.49 15.35
CA ASN A 246 -8.60 13.96 16.31
C ASN A 246 -7.22 14.35 15.77
N THR A 247 -6.95 14.36 14.46
CA THR A 247 -5.66 14.91 13.99
C THR A 247 -5.78 16.42 13.70
N ALA A 248 -5.15 17.23 14.56
CA ALA A 248 -4.80 18.60 14.20
C ALA A 248 -3.74 18.53 13.10
N HIS A 249 -4.11 18.91 11.88
CA HIS A 249 -3.16 19.04 10.79
C HIS A 249 -2.51 20.41 10.89
N ILE A 250 -1.19 20.40 10.86
CA ILE A 250 -0.42 21.63 10.86
C ILE A 250 0.39 21.63 9.57
N THR A 251 0.15 22.65 8.76
CA THR A 251 0.81 22.83 7.48
C THR A 251 1.62 24.11 7.51
N ILE A 252 2.91 24.00 7.20
CA ILE A 252 3.80 25.13 6.98
C ILE A 252 4.01 25.23 5.48
N SER A 253 3.50 26.29 4.88
CA SER A 253 3.61 26.49 3.43
C SER A 253 4.32 27.79 3.10
N ASN A 254 5.04 27.77 2.00
CA ASN A 254 5.66 28.94 1.44
C ASN A 254 4.87 29.37 0.18
N PRO A 255 4.55 30.65 -0.03
CA PRO A 255 3.87 31.11 -1.26
C PRO A 255 4.64 30.79 -2.56
N GLN A 256 5.97 30.78 -2.49
CA GLN A 256 6.91 30.34 -3.53
C GLN A 256 7.05 28.82 -3.59
N GLY A 257 6.47 28.07 -2.65
CA GLY A 257 6.26 26.63 -2.72
C GLY A 257 7.48 25.77 -2.43
N PHE A 258 8.65 26.38 -2.26
CA PHE A 258 9.90 25.70 -2.01
C PHE A 258 10.70 26.44 -0.93
N GLY A 259 11.03 25.76 0.15
CA GLY A 259 11.80 26.28 1.27
C GLY A 259 12.27 25.13 2.16
N PRO A 260 13.20 25.37 3.11
CA PRO A 260 13.62 24.34 4.07
C PRO A 260 12.41 23.62 4.69
N ASP A 261 12.52 22.30 4.86
CA ASP A 261 11.56 21.51 5.64
C ASP A 261 11.61 21.97 7.10
N ILE A 262 10.86 23.02 7.43
CA ILE A 262 10.59 23.39 8.82
C ILE A 262 9.61 22.35 9.36
N ARG A 263 10.07 21.56 10.32
CA ARG A 263 9.25 20.54 10.98
C ARG A 263 8.73 21.06 12.29
N ILE A 264 7.57 20.57 12.69
CA ILE A 264 7.05 20.82 14.02
C ILE A 264 7.63 19.74 14.91
N LEU A 265 8.39 20.17 15.90
CA LEU A 265 8.94 19.26 16.89
C LEU A 265 7.90 18.96 17.97
N LYS A 266 7.16 19.98 18.42
CA LYS A 266 6.15 19.86 19.48
C LYS A 266 4.98 20.81 19.23
N ALA A 267 3.77 20.36 19.56
CA ALA A 267 2.56 21.19 19.61
C ALA A 267 1.89 21.04 20.98
N TYR A 268 1.67 22.15 21.68
CA TYR A 268 1.11 22.16 23.04
C TYR A 268 0.19 23.36 23.25
N ALA A 269 -0.74 23.21 24.21
CA ALA A 269 -1.57 24.31 24.68
C ALA A 269 -1.23 24.62 26.15
N GLY A 270 -0.94 25.89 26.46
CA GLY A 270 -0.56 26.32 27.81
C GLY A 270 0.95 26.27 28.07
N GLN A 271 1.35 25.98 29.31
CA GLN A 271 2.77 25.82 29.67
C GLN A 271 3.31 24.50 29.11
N LYS A 272 4.61 24.47 28.78
CA LYS A 272 5.30 23.31 28.15
C LYS A 272 5.16 22.00 28.94
N THR A 273 4.89 22.05 30.24
CA THR A 273 4.82 20.90 31.16
C THR A 273 3.41 20.35 31.36
N ASP A 274 2.36 21.14 31.07
CA ASP A 274 0.97 20.83 31.45
C ASP A 274 0.08 20.49 30.25
N GLY A 275 0.65 20.56 29.04
CA GLY A 275 -0.10 20.53 27.79
C GLY A 275 -0.65 19.15 27.43
N VAL A 276 -1.91 19.13 26.99
CA VAL A 276 -2.42 18.04 26.13
C VAL A 276 -1.53 18.01 24.89
N LEU A 277 -0.69 16.98 24.76
CA LEU A 277 0.08 16.71 23.55
C LEU A 277 -0.92 16.49 22.41
N LEU A 278 -1.09 17.51 21.57
CA LEU A 278 -2.01 17.46 20.43
C LEU A 278 -1.46 16.57 19.32
N HIS A 279 -0.14 16.45 19.26
CA HIS A 279 0.62 15.53 18.42
C HIS A 279 2.09 15.61 18.85
N GLU A 280 2.74 14.48 19.08
CA GLU A 280 4.12 14.36 18.60
C GLU A 280 4.01 14.17 17.09
N ALA A 281 4.82 14.89 16.32
CA ALA A 281 4.96 14.55 14.91
C ALA A 281 5.36 13.06 14.90
N PRO A 282 4.61 12.17 14.23
CA PRO A 282 5.04 10.79 14.14
C PRO A 282 6.48 10.81 13.65
N GLU A 283 7.34 9.99 14.25
CA GLU A 283 8.63 9.71 13.63
C GLU A 283 8.36 9.47 12.15
N PRO A 284 9.12 10.14 11.24
CA PRO A 284 8.82 10.13 9.82
C PRO A 284 8.51 8.71 9.41
N ILE A 285 7.28 8.48 8.92
CA ILE A 285 6.80 7.16 8.50
C ILE A 285 7.97 6.50 7.77
N PRO A 286 8.49 5.35 8.24
CA PRO A 286 9.55 4.65 7.54
C PRO A 286 9.06 4.51 6.11
N PRO A 287 9.73 5.13 5.14
CA PRO A 287 9.12 5.33 3.85
C PRO A 287 8.82 3.95 3.27
N LEU A 288 7.62 3.76 2.73
CA LEU A 288 7.18 2.55 2.02
C LEU A 288 8.03 2.20 0.78
N ASP A 289 9.11 2.94 0.55
CA ASP A 289 10.19 2.64 -0.37
C ASP A 289 11.43 3.38 0.18
N THR A 290 12.53 2.66 0.41
CA THR A 290 13.72 3.11 1.16
C THR A 290 14.11 4.55 0.81
N GLY A 291 14.30 5.43 1.80
CA GLY A 291 14.46 6.88 1.61
C GLY A 291 15.51 7.32 0.58
N THR A 292 16.42 6.44 0.19
CA THR A 292 17.33 6.57 -0.96
C THR A 292 16.62 6.92 -2.26
N ASP A 293 15.43 6.37 -2.50
CA ASP A 293 14.78 6.45 -3.82
C ASP A 293 14.27 7.84 -4.13
N ARG A 294 13.89 8.59 -3.09
CA ARG A 294 13.42 9.98 -3.20
C ARG A 294 14.57 10.94 -3.47
N GLU A 295 15.69 10.76 -2.78
CA GLU A 295 16.86 11.65 -2.91
C GLU A 295 17.52 11.55 -4.29
N LEU A 296 17.51 10.35 -4.88
CA LEU A 296 18.01 10.12 -6.24
C LEU A 296 17.09 10.74 -7.31
N SER A 297 15.80 10.86 -7.00
CA SER A 297 14.79 11.31 -7.94
C SER A 297 14.57 12.83 -7.91
N LEU A 298 14.88 13.50 -6.80
CA LEU A 298 14.60 14.92 -6.64
C LEU A 298 15.65 15.82 -7.31
N PRO A 299 15.26 16.72 -8.23
CA PRO A 299 16.13 17.79 -8.70
C PRO A 299 16.60 18.66 -7.53
N GLY A 300 17.80 19.24 -7.62
CA GLY A 300 18.34 20.11 -6.57
C GLY A 300 17.41 21.27 -6.19
N GLU A 301 16.68 21.81 -7.18
CA GLU A 301 15.64 22.85 -7.00
C GLU A 301 14.51 22.43 -6.05
N LEU A 302 14.25 21.13 -5.92
CA LEU A 302 13.18 20.54 -5.10
C LEU A 302 13.71 19.81 -3.85
N ALA A 303 15.04 19.66 -3.71
CA ALA A 303 15.65 18.89 -2.63
C ALA A 303 15.28 19.43 -1.24
N GLY A 304 15.07 20.74 -1.11
CA GLY A 304 14.65 21.36 0.14
C GLY A 304 13.18 21.14 0.51
N SER A 305 12.36 20.59 -0.40
CA SER A 305 10.90 20.54 -0.27
C SER A 305 10.36 19.13 -0.43
N LYS A 306 10.96 18.20 0.34
CA LYS A 306 10.58 16.79 0.37
C LYS A 306 9.10 16.62 0.69
N THR A 307 8.59 17.39 1.63
CA THR A 307 7.17 17.38 2.02
C THR A 307 6.23 17.70 0.86
N MET A 308 6.60 18.66 0.01
CA MET A 308 5.81 19.02 -1.19
C MET A 308 5.87 17.94 -2.26
N PHE A 309 7.00 17.24 -2.37
CA PHE A 309 7.12 16.08 -3.25
C PHE A 309 6.22 14.93 -2.76
N ASP A 310 6.22 14.64 -1.47
CA ASP A 310 5.34 13.61 -0.87
C ASP A 310 3.86 13.94 -1.09
N LEU A 311 3.49 15.23 -0.97
CA LEU A 311 2.17 15.73 -1.33
C LEU A 311 1.83 15.48 -2.81
N HIS A 312 2.82 15.60 -3.70
CA HIS A 312 2.67 15.28 -5.12
C HIS A 312 2.46 13.79 -5.38
N LEU A 313 3.10 12.92 -4.59
CA LEU A 313 2.93 11.47 -4.69
C LEU A 313 1.52 11.05 -4.28
N HIS A 314 0.89 11.82 -3.38
CA HIS A 314 -0.38 11.44 -2.80
C HIS A 314 -1.54 11.59 -3.81
N PRO A 315 -2.11 10.48 -4.33
CA PRO A 315 -3.15 10.54 -5.36
C PRO A 315 -4.45 11.19 -4.86
N GLY A 316 -4.67 11.18 -3.54
CA GLY A 316 -5.82 11.85 -2.91
C GLY A 316 -5.72 13.38 -2.84
N TRP A 317 -4.57 13.99 -3.16
CA TRP A 317 -4.40 15.44 -3.00
C TRP A 317 -5.42 16.28 -3.76
N PRO A 318 -5.72 16.04 -5.06
CA PRO A 318 -6.74 16.82 -5.77
C PRO A 318 -8.15 16.68 -5.18
N ALA A 319 -8.50 15.50 -4.63
CA ALA A 319 -9.77 15.28 -3.97
C ALA A 319 -9.82 16.01 -2.62
N ASN A 320 -8.75 15.89 -1.82
CA ASN A 320 -8.59 16.62 -0.56
C ASN A 320 -8.64 18.13 -0.79
N ARG A 321 -7.99 18.62 -1.84
CA ARG A 321 -8.02 20.02 -2.26
C ARG A 321 -9.46 20.51 -2.47
N LYS A 322 -10.22 19.82 -3.34
CA LYS A 322 -11.62 20.17 -3.63
C LYS A 322 -12.49 20.07 -2.38
N PHE A 323 -12.22 19.08 -1.53
CA PHE A 323 -12.88 18.92 -0.24
C PHE A 323 -12.63 20.14 0.65
N TRP A 324 -11.38 20.59 0.80
CA TRP A 324 -11.05 21.77 1.61
C TRP A 324 -11.60 23.07 1.01
N GLU A 325 -11.50 23.26 -0.31
CA GLU A 325 -12.05 24.42 -1.03
C GLU A 325 -13.58 24.51 -0.87
N SER A 326 -14.29 23.37 -0.88
CA SER A 326 -15.75 23.34 -0.76
C SER A 326 -16.25 23.48 0.68
N ARG A 327 -15.50 22.98 1.67
CA ARG A 327 -15.92 23.01 3.09
C ARG A 327 -15.53 24.29 3.81
N CYS A 328 -14.40 24.90 3.46
CA CYS A 328 -13.86 26.01 4.22
C CYS A 328 -13.79 27.31 3.40
N GLN A 329 -14.75 28.21 3.60
CA GLN A 329 -14.76 29.54 2.97
C GLN A 329 -13.81 30.56 3.62
N ALA A 330 -12.93 30.14 4.53
CA ALA A 330 -11.98 31.04 5.15
C ALA A 330 -10.96 31.52 4.09
N PRO A 331 -10.79 32.85 3.88
CA PRO A 331 -9.83 33.37 2.92
C PRO A 331 -8.41 32.84 3.11
N ALA A 332 -8.03 32.55 4.36
CA ALA A 332 -6.73 31.95 4.70
C ALA A 332 -6.57 30.50 4.18
N ILE A 333 -7.58 29.64 4.33
CA ILE A 333 -7.54 28.27 3.76
C ILE A 333 -7.54 28.34 2.24
N ALA A 334 -8.43 29.15 1.66
CA ALA A 334 -8.49 29.29 0.22
C ALA A 334 -7.15 29.82 -0.34
N ARG A 335 -6.47 30.72 0.38
CA ARG A 335 -5.13 31.21 0.05
C ARG A 335 -4.08 30.09 0.14
N LEU A 336 -4.05 29.36 1.25
CA LEU A 336 -3.13 28.23 1.46
C LEU A 336 -3.28 27.19 0.35
N VAL A 337 -4.51 26.74 0.11
CA VAL A 337 -4.81 25.73 -0.90
C VAL A 337 -4.38 26.20 -2.29
N ARG A 338 -4.60 27.48 -2.62
CA ARG A 338 -4.10 28.06 -3.88
C ARG A 338 -2.58 28.13 -3.93
N GLN A 339 -1.90 28.48 -2.83
CA GLN A 339 -0.44 28.51 -2.75
C GLN A 339 0.16 27.12 -2.92
N GLU A 340 -0.39 26.09 -2.26
CA GLU A 340 0.04 24.70 -2.41
C GLU A 340 -0.24 24.17 -3.81
N ALA A 341 -1.38 24.50 -4.40
CA ALA A 341 -1.67 24.16 -5.79
C ALA A 341 -0.67 24.80 -6.76
N ALA A 342 -0.34 26.07 -6.56
CA ALA A 342 0.65 26.77 -7.37
C ALA A 342 2.07 26.20 -7.16
N ALA A 343 2.42 25.85 -5.92
CA ALA A 343 3.67 25.17 -5.58
C ALA A 343 3.77 23.81 -6.27
N LEU A 344 2.72 23.01 -6.21
CA LEU A 344 2.61 21.72 -6.88
C LEU A 344 2.73 21.87 -8.40
N GLU A 345 2.04 22.86 -8.99
CA GLU A 345 2.14 23.14 -10.41
C GLU A 345 3.58 23.49 -10.82
N ARG A 346 4.26 24.35 -10.05
CA ARG A 346 5.68 24.68 -10.27
C ARG A 346 6.55 23.43 -10.15
N ALA A 347 6.33 22.60 -9.13
CA ALA A 347 7.12 21.38 -8.90
C ALA A 347 6.98 20.42 -10.09
N GLN A 348 5.75 20.21 -10.56
CA GLN A 348 5.46 19.41 -11.74
C GLN A 348 6.12 19.98 -13.01
N LYS A 349 6.17 21.31 -13.19
CA LYS A 349 6.88 21.93 -14.32
C LYS A 349 8.39 21.67 -14.24
N ILE A 350 8.98 21.79 -13.05
CA ILE A 350 10.39 21.49 -12.79
C ILE A 350 10.68 20.01 -13.08
N LEU A 351 9.86 19.11 -12.55
CA LEU A 351 10.01 17.66 -12.74
C LEU A 351 9.87 17.27 -14.21
N ALA A 352 8.88 17.82 -14.92
CA ALA A 352 8.67 17.55 -16.35
C ALA A 352 9.88 17.91 -17.21
N ARG A 353 10.55 19.05 -16.94
CA ARG A 353 11.74 19.51 -17.67
C ARG A 353 13.05 18.90 -17.19
N THR A 354 13.09 18.27 -16.01
CA THR A 354 14.35 17.81 -15.41
C THR A 354 14.95 16.68 -16.22
N ARG A 355 16.18 16.83 -16.73
CA ARG A 355 16.87 15.70 -17.38
C ARG A 355 16.99 14.53 -16.39
N THR A 356 16.52 13.36 -16.81
CA THR A 356 16.63 12.11 -16.05
C THR A 356 17.36 11.06 -16.85
N VAL A 357 17.87 10.06 -16.15
CA VAL A 357 18.36 8.78 -16.68
C VAL A 357 17.64 7.66 -15.96
N GLN A 358 17.60 6.48 -16.56
CA GLN A 358 17.02 5.31 -15.93
C GLN A 358 18.07 4.62 -15.06
N LEU A 359 17.76 4.38 -13.79
CA LEU A 359 18.54 3.52 -12.90
C LEU A 359 17.79 2.20 -12.73
N ILE A 360 18.45 1.08 -13.00
CA ILE A 360 17.97 -0.27 -12.76
C ILE A 360 18.80 -0.85 -11.62
N SER A 361 18.13 -1.27 -10.56
CA SER A 361 18.74 -1.87 -9.37
C SER A 361 18.21 -3.29 -9.19
N SER A 362 18.92 -4.12 -8.43
CA SER A 362 18.46 -5.45 -8.04
C SER A 362 18.17 -5.44 -6.54
N VAL A 363 16.90 -5.49 -6.15
CA VAL A 363 16.47 -5.58 -4.75
C VAL A 363 15.86 -6.95 -4.52
N ASN A 364 16.39 -7.72 -3.57
CA ASN A 364 15.90 -9.08 -3.25
C ASN A 364 15.82 -10.04 -4.44
N GLY A 365 16.71 -9.89 -5.42
CA GLY A 365 16.70 -10.73 -6.62
C GLY A 365 15.84 -10.19 -7.77
N GLU A 366 15.14 -9.09 -7.56
CA GLU A 366 14.20 -8.49 -8.50
C GLU A 366 14.78 -7.22 -9.11
N PHE A 367 14.58 -7.02 -10.41
CA PHE A 367 14.95 -5.77 -11.05
C PHE A 367 13.91 -4.69 -10.77
N LYS A 368 14.36 -3.56 -10.21
CA LYS A 368 13.57 -2.35 -10.02
C LYS A 368 14.13 -1.26 -10.90
N SER A 369 13.27 -0.51 -11.58
CA SER A 369 13.72 0.62 -12.40
C SER A 369 13.04 1.92 -12.01
N ARG A 370 13.79 3.02 -12.05
CA ARG A 370 13.33 4.36 -11.74
C ARG A 370 14.07 5.40 -12.59
N LEU A 371 13.43 6.54 -12.83
CA LEU A 371 14.08 7.74 -13.33
C LEU A 371 14.80 8.43 -12.17
N VAL A 372 16.04 8.83 -12.40
CA VAL A 372 16.88 9.56 -11.45
C VAL A 372 17.52 10.76 -12.11
N VAL A 373 17.89 11.76 -11.32
CA VAL A 373 18.68 12.90 -11.80
C VAL A 373 20.12 12.43 -12.02
N PRO A 374 20.77 12.69 -13.18
CA PRO A 374 22.10 12.15 -13.48
C PRO A 374 23.16 12.45 -12.42
N GLY A 375 23.19 13.68 -11.89
CA GLY A 375 24.12 14.09 -10.83
C GLY A 375 23.85 13.46 -9.45
N LYS A 376 22.82 12.62 -9.35
CA LYS A 376 22.48 11.86 -8.15
C LYS A 376 22.70 10.36 -8.35
N LEU A 377 23.18 9.89 -9.50
CA LEU A 377 23.49 8.47 -9.67
C LEU A 377 24.45 7.97 -8.57
N PRO A 378 24.20 6.79 -7.96
CA PRO A 378 25.14 6.20 -7.03
C PRO A 378 26.51 5.97 -7.68
N SER A 379 27.57 5.95 -6.88
CA SER A 379 28.89 5.53 -7.35
C SER A 379 28.86 4.05 -7.78
N GLY A 380 29.70 3.69 -8.75
CA GLY A 380 29.85 2.30 -9.22
C GLY A 380 28.73 1.81 -10.15
N VAL A 381 27.83 2.66 -10.63
CA VAL A 381 26.83 2.25 -11.63
C VAL A 381 27.45 1.99 -13.00
N CYS A 382 26.96 0.98 -13.70
CA CYS A 382 27.37 0.61 -15.05
C CYS A 382 26.42 1.23 -16.10
N ASN A 383 26.95 1.88 -17.13
CA ASN A 383 26.15 2.39 -18.24
C ASN A 383 25.75 1.23 -19.18
N ALA A 384 24.44 0.94 -19.26
CA ALA A 384 23.89 -0.09 -20.14
C ALA A 384 23.52 0.41 -21.54
N GLY A 385 23.78 1.69 -21.85
CA GLY A 385 23.37 2.34 -23.09
C GLY A 385 21.93 2.85 -23.04
N GLY A 386 21.53 3.63 -24.05
CA GLY A 386 20.15 4.13 -24.17
C GLY A 386 19.67 5.01 -23.01
N GLY A 387 20.58 5.56 -22.20
CA GLY A 387 20.24 6.33 -20.99
C GLY A 387 19.91 5.49 -19.76
N ALA A 388 20.18 4.18 -19.79
CA ALA A 388 20.01 3.28 -18.66
C ALA A 388 21.35 3.00 -17.94
N TYR A 389 21.27 2.94 -16.61
CA TYR A 389 22.37 2.64 -15.71
C TYR A 389 21.96 1.50 -14.79
N LEU A 390 22.90 0.60 -14.49
CA LEU A 390 22.72 -0.54 -13.61
C LEU A 390 23.51 -0.32 -12.33
N THR A 391 22.94 -0.61 -11.16
CA THR A 391 23.75 -0.78 -9.95
C THR A 391 24.68 -1.98 -10.09
N SER A 392 25.72 -2.10 -9.26
CA SER A 392 26.66 -3.23 -9.30
C SER A 392 25.94 -4.59 -9.19
N GLU A 393 24.91 -4.69 -8.35
CA GLU A 393 24.11 -5.90 -8.14
C GLU A 393 23.26 -6.23 -9.37
N ALA A 394 22.69 -5.21 -10.02
CA ALA A 394 21.94 -5.40 -11.26
C ALA A 394 22.88 -5.79 -12.42
N ALA A 395 24.06 -5.17 -12.51
CA ALA A 395 25.06 -5.46 -13.53
C ALA A 395 25.60 -6.91 -13.39
N ALA A 396 25.81 -7.39 -12.16
CA ALA A 396 26.18 -8.78 -11.92
C ALA A 396 25.13 -9.80 -12.41
N LYS A 397 23.88 -9.34 -12.61
CA LYS A 397 22.76 -10.14 -13.13
C LYS A 397 22.39 -9.77 -14.56
N LEU A 398 23.28 -9.11 -15.30
CA LEU A 398 23.00 -8.62 -16.65
C LEU A 398 22.56 -9.72 -17.62
N THR A 399 23.06 -10.96 -17.48
CA THR A 399 22.60 -12.09 -18.30
C THR A 399 21.11 -12.33 -18.13
N ARG A 400 20.61 -12.39 -16.89
CA ARG A 400 19.17 -12.52 -16.61
C ARG A 400 18.39 -11.32 -17.13
N LEU A 401 18.91 -10.09 -16.95
CA LEU A 401 18.26 -8.90 -17.48
C LEU A 401 18.16 -8.94 -19.02
N ARG A 402 19.20 -9.43 -19.70
CA ARG A 402 19.21 -9.63 -21.14
C ARG A 402 18.18 -10.67 -21.55
N GLU A 403 17.97 -11.74 -20.80
CA GLU A 403 16.90 -12.72 -21.09
C GLU A 403 15.49 -12.11 -20.96
N LEU A 404 15.28 -11.22 -19.98
CA LEU A 404 14.00 -10.52 -19.81
C LEU A 404 13.74 -9.50 -20.92
N ILE A 405 14.80 -8.92 -21.49
CA ILE A 405 14.74 -7.95 -22.58
C ILE A 405 14.70 -8.65 -23.95
N ALA A 406 15.45 -9.75 -24.10
CA ALA A 406 15.59 -10.49 -25.34
C ALA A 406 14.24 -11.10 -25.68
N GLY A 407 13.54 -10.44 -26.59
CA GLY A 407 12.41 -11.03 -27.27
C GLY A 407 12.83 -12.35 -27.94
N PRO A 408 11.87 -13.25 -28.19
CA PRO A 408 12.13 -14.41 -29.02
C PRO A 408 12.70 -14.01 -30.39
N PRO A 409 13.40 -14.92 -31.10
CA PRO A 409 13.91 -14.64 -32.44
C PRO A 409 12.84 -14.01 -33.33
N LEU A 410 13.22 -12.99 -34.09
CA LEU A 410 12.31 -12.28 -34.98
C LEU A 410 11.73 -13.24 -36.02
N HIS A 411 10.45 -13.56 -35.90
CA HIS A 411 9.68 -14.27 -36.90
C HIS A 411 8.50 -13.40 -37.32
N PRO A 412 8.70 -12.47 -38.28
CA PRO A 412 7.65 -11.56 -38.69
C PRO A 412 6.52 -12.32 -39.40
N ILE A 413 5.28 -12.02 -39.04
CA ILE A 413 4.07 -12.57 -39.68
C ILE A 413 3.48 -11.58 -40.69
N SER A 414 2.55 -12.02 -41.53
CA SER A 414 1.81 -11.11 -42.41
C SER A 414 0.82 -10.26 -41.61
N LEU A 415 0.42 -9.09 -42.13
CA LEU A 415 -0.67 -8.30 -41.55
C LEU A 415 -1.99 -9.10 -41.49
N SER A 416 -2.23 -9.95 -42.49
CA SER A 416 -3.40 -10.83 -42.49
C SER A 416 -3.37 -11.82 -41.32
N ASP A 417 -2.20 -12.34 -40.96
CA ASP A 417 -2.09 -13.26 -39.83
C ASP A 417 -2.20 -12.51 -38.50
N ALA A 418 -1.62 -11.30 -38.39
CA ALA A 418 -1.82 -10.44 -37.23
C ALA A 418 -3.31 -10.13 -36.98
N LEU A 419 -4.10 -9.93 -38.04
CA LEU A 419 -5.56 -9.76 -37.95
C LEU A 419 -6.26 -11.03 -37.45
N LYS A 420 -5.85 -12.23 -37.91
CA LYS A 420 -6.40 -13.50 -37.42
C LYS A 420 -6.11 -13.71 -35.93
N LEU A 421 -4.86 -13.46 -35.52
CA LEU A 421 -4.44 -13.54 -34.12
C LEU A 421 -5.19 -12.54 -33.24
N PHE A 422 -5.39 -11.31 -33.72
CA PHE A 422 -6.19 -10.31 -33.00
C PHE A 422 -7.64 -10.78 -32.81
N ARG A 423 -8.29 -11.28 -33.88
CA ARG A 423 -9.66 -11.82 -33.80
C ARG A 423 -9.73 -12.96 -32.79
N HIS A 424 -8.76 -13.87 -32.82
CA HIS A 424 -8.66 -14.95 -31.85
C HIS A 424 -8.54 -14.43 -30.42
N ALA A 425 -7.62 -13.49 -30.14
CA ALA A 425 -7.47 -12.85 -28.82
C ALA A 425 -8.75 -12.15 -28.35
N SER A 426 -9.43 -11.42 -29.24
CA SER A 426 -10.69 -10.73 -28.92
C SER A 426 -11.85 -11.67 -28.60
N ALA A 427 -11.83 -12.89 -29.15
CA ALA A 427 -12.86 -13.90 -28.96
C ALA A 427 -12.67 -14.77 -27.70
N MET A 428 -11.53 -14.62 -26.99
CA MET A 428 -11.25 -15.36 -25.75
C MET A 428 -12.20 -14.91 -24.62
N LYS A 429 -13.24 -15.71 -24.36
CA LYS A 429 -14.29 -15.41 -23.36
C LYS A 429 -13.79 -15.42 -21.91
N ASP A 430 -12.67 -16.08 -21.66
CA ASP A 430 -12.04 -16.18 -20.34
C ASP A 430 -11.10 -15.02 -20.02
N ILE A 431 -10.98 -14.04 -20.93
CA ILE A 431 -10.25 -12.80 -20.72
C ILE A 431 -11.26 -11.65 -20.56
N PRO A 432 -11.25 -10.92 -19.43
CA PRO A 432 -12.23 -9.87 -19.16
C PRO A 432 -11.87 -8.56 -19.90
N HIS A 433 -11.89 -8.53 -21.23
CA HIS A 433 -11.49 -7.38 -22.06
C HIS A 433 -12.26 -6.09 -21.76
N LYS A 434 -13.51 -6.19 -21.29
CA LYS A 434 -14.35 -5.03 -20.91
C LYS A 434 -13.97 -4.43 -19.54
N TYR A 435 -13.24 -5.20 -18.73
CA TYR A 435 -12.72 -4.77 -17.44
C TYR A 435 -11.35 -4.13 -17.62
N ALA A 436 -11.37 -2.83 -17.94
CA ALA A 436 -10.18 -2.05 -18.17
C ALA A 436 -9.62 -1.41 -16.90
N SER A 437 -10.30 -1.49 -15.75
CA SER A 437 -9.83 -0.79 -14.53
C SER A 437 -8.52 -1.35 -13.99
N ASP A 438 -8.25 -2.64 -14.17
CA ASP A 438 -7.05 -3.34 -13.68
C ASP A 438 -6.80 -4.63 -14.48
N GLY A 439 -5.78 -5.42 -14.16
CA GLY A 439 -5.49 -6.75 -14.69
C GLY A 439 -4.84 -6.77 -16.08
N CYS A 440 -4.31 -5.64 -16.55
CA CYS A 440 -3.67 -5.53 -17.86
C CYS A 440 -2.49 -6.51 -18.01
N HIS A 441 -1.70 -6.68 -16.94
CA HIS A 441 -0.58 -7.63 -16.89
C HIS A 441 -1.04 -9.08 -17.10
N ALA A 442 -2.16 -9.49 -16.48
CA ALA A 442 -2.72 -10.82 -16.66
C ALA A 442 -3.28 -11.02 -18.08
N ARG A 443 -4.05 -10.06 -18.61
CA ARG A 443 -4.57 -10.14 -19.98
C ARG A 443 -3.45 -10.24 -21.00
N ALA A 444 -2.44 -9.36 -20.90
CA ALA A 444 -1.30 -9.35 -21.81
C ALA A 444 -0.47 -10.64 -21.73
N HIS A 445 -0.32 -11.21 -20.53
CA HIS A 445 0.39 -12.48 -20.35
C HIS A 445 -0.36 -13.66 -20.96
N VAL A 446 -1.66 -13.80 -20.70
CA VAL A 446 -2.49 -14.88 -21.28
C VAL A 446 -2.54 -14.75 -22.81
N ILE A 447 -2.70 -13.54 -23.35
CA ILE A 447 -2.68 -13.31 -24.80
C ILE A 447 -1.30 -13.69 -25.36
N ALA A 448 -0.21 -13.17 -24.81
CA ALA A 448 1.15 -13.45 -25.31
C ALA A 448 1.48 -14.95 -25.30
N ASP A 449 1.17 -15.66 -24.21
CA ASP A 449 1.37 -17.10 -24.09
C ASP A 449 0.57 -17.88 -25.15
N ARG A 450 -0.70 -17.54 -25.36
CA ARG A 450 -1.53 -18.22 -26.38
C ARG A 450 -1.07 -17.95 -27.79
N LEU A 451 -0.65 -16.72 -28.09
CA LEU A 451 -0.06 -16.37 -29.38
C LEU A 451 1.24 -17.16 -29.61
N ALA A 452 2.08 -17.32 -28.59
CA ALA A 452 3.30 -18.12 -28.67
C ALA A 452 3.01 -19.60 -28.98
N ARG A 453 1.91 -20.17 -28.45
CA ARG A 453 1.47 -21.55 -28.79
C ARG A 453 1.03 -21.72 -30.24
N PHE A 454 0.70 -20.64 -30.95
CA PHE A 454 0.51 -20.67 -32.41
C PHE A 454 1.81 -20.56 -33.20
N GLY A 455 2.97 -20.68 -32.54
CA GLY A 455 4.27 -20.53 -33.17
C GLY A 455 4.62 -19.08 -33.51
N VAL A 456 3.97 -18.11 -32.88
CA VAL A 456 4.20 -16.68 -33.13
C VAL A 456 5.00 -16.07 -31.98
N PRO A 457 6.28 -15.75 -32.18
CA PRO A 457 7.10 -15.00 -31.25
C PRO A 457 6.42 -13.71 -30.80
N THR A 458 6.18 -13.57 -29.49
CA THR A 458 5.57 -12.38 -28.91
C THR A 458 6.51 -11.66 -27.94
N GLU A 459 6.32 -10.35 -27.84
CA GLU A 459 6.88 -9.50 -26.80
C GLU A 459 5.74 -8.91 -25.96
N LYS A 460 6.09 -8.14 -24.93
CA LYS A 460 5.17 -7.19 -24.30
C LYS A 460 5.66 -5.78 -24.47
N ILE A 461 4.71 -4.86 -24.61
CA ILE A 461 4.93 -3.42 -24.52
C ILE A 461 4.38 -2.92 -23.19
N TRP A 462 5.20 -2.17 -22.47
CA TRP A 462 4.85 -1.57 -21.19
C TRP A 462 4.85 -0.07 -21.33
N MET A 463 3.79 0.57 -20.86
CA MET A 463 3.73 2.02 -20.70
C MET A 463 3.53 2.34 -19.22
N THR A 464 4.38 3.14 -18.60
CA THR A 464 4.19 3.63 -17.22
C THR A 464 3.96 5.13 -17.20
N GLY A 465 3.21 5.66 -16.24
CA GLY A 465 2.91 7.09 -16.13
C GLY A 465 1.60 7.37 -15.37
N ASP A 466 1.06 8.57 -15.53
CA ASP A 466 -0.33 8.91 -15.15
C ASP A 466 -1.22 8.72 -16.38
N LEU A 467 -1.70 7.49 -16.54
CA LEU A 467 -2.33 7.00 -17.76
C LEU A 467 -3.84 6.90 -17.60
N SER A 468 -4.56 7.04 -18.69
CA SER A 468 -6.00 6.76 -18.74
C SER A 468 -6.40 6.31 -20.15
N PRO A 469 -7.27 5.31 -20.30
CA PRO A 469 -7.71 4.88 -21.62
C PRO A 469 -8.55 5.96 -22.31
N ARG A 470 -8.38 6.11 -23.63
CA ARG A 470 -9.22 6.96 -24.49
C ARG A 470 -10.24 6.12 -25.25
N GLY A 471 -11.38 6.71 -25.53
CA GLY A 471 -12.46 6.09 -26.31
C GLY A 471 -13.82 6.26 -25.64
N LYS A 472 -14.88 6.20 -26.45
CA LYS A 472 -16.26 6.37 -25.97
C LYS A 472 -16.63 5.32 -24.92
N GLN A 473 -16.10 4.10 -25.02
CA GLN A 473 -16.31 3.00 -24.08
C GLN A 473 -15.70 3.23 -22.68
N PHE A 474 -14.83 4.23 -22.54
CA PHE A 474 -14.20 4.60 -21.27
C PHE A 474 -14.66 5.95 -20.72
N ALA A 475 -15.44 6.71 -21.50
CA ALA A 475 -15.94 8.01 -21.09
C ALA A 475 -16.73 7.90 -19.78
N GLY A 476 -16.42 8.77 -18.81
CA GLY A 476 -17.08 8.79 -17.50
C GLY A 476 -16.66 7.70 -16.50
N ARG A 477 -15.83 6.72 -16.89
CA ARG A 477 -15.44 5.61 -15.99
C ARG A 477 -14.34 5.98 -14.97
N GLY A 478 -13.69 7.13 -15.14
CA GLY A 478 -12.65 7.60 -14.20
C GLY A 478 -11.41 6.70 -14.10
N ILE A 479 -11.17 5.84 -15.09
CA ILE A 479 -10.05 4.88 -15.07
C ILE A 479 -8.72 5.63 -15.09
N ASN A 480 -7.86 5.33 -14.13
CA ASN A 480 -6.49 5.81 -14.04
C ASN A 480 -5.56 4.60 -13.88
N TRP A 481 -4.49 4.54 -14.66
CA TRP A 481 -3.47 3.52 -14.53
C TRP A 481 -2.11 4.13 -14.22
N ARG A 482 -1.35 3.46 -13.35
CA ARG A 482 0.08 3.72 -13.18
C ARG A 482 0.92 3.09 -14.28
N PHE A 483 0.41 2.03 -14.89
CA PHE A 483 0.98 1.43 -16.08
C PHE A 483 -0.09 0.66 -16.88
N HIS A 484 0.21 0.41 -18.15
CA HIS A 484 -0.57 -0.48 -19.00
C HIS A 484 0.38 -1.35 -19.81
N VAL A 485 -0.03 -2.58 -20.08
CA VAL A 485 0.77 -3.56 -20.82
C VAL A 485 -0.09 -4.33 -21.79
N ALA A 486 0.49 -4.64 -22.95
CA ALA A 486 -0.15 -5.40 -24.01
C ALA A 486 0.86 -6.33 -24.71
N SER A 487 0.36 -7.31 -25.46
CA SER A 487 1.20 -8.20 -26.27
C SER A 487 1.61 -7.52 -27.58
N VAL A 488 2.79 -7.84 -28.08
CA VAL A 488 3.33 -7.33 -29.36
C VAL A 488 3.70 -8.48 -30.27
N VAL A 489 3.39 -8.33 -31.56
CA VAL A 489 3.83 -9.21 -32.64
C VAL A 489 4.64 -8.41 -33.66
N HIS A 490 5.55 -9.07 -34.37
CA HIS A 490 6.32 -8.48 -35.47
C HIS A 490 5.61 -8.77 -36.79
N VAL A 491 5.37 -7.74 -37.60
CA VAL A 491 4.60 -7.84 -38.85
C VAL A 491 5.43 -7.32 -40.01
N ALA A 492 5.54 -8.11 -41.09
CA ALA A 492 6.14 -7.67 -42.34
C ALA A 492 5.09 -6.98 -43.23
N ASP A 493 5.42 -5.82 -43.79
CA ASP A 493 4.53 -5.04 -44.67
C ASP A 493 4.49 -5.54 -46.14
N GLY A 494 5.07 -6.72 -46.41
CA GLY A 494 5.20 -7.29 -47.76
C GLY A 494 6.33 -6.67 -48.60
N ARG A 495 6.95 -5.57 -48.14
CA ARG A 495 8.13 -4.94 -48.74
C ARG A 495 9.43 -5.24 -47.97
N GLY A 496 9.34 -6.13 -47.00
CA GLY A 496 10.45 -6.50 -46.12
C GLY A 496 10.61 -5.60 -44.90
N HIS A 497 9.79 -4.56 -44.72
CA HIS A 497 9.84 -3.77 -43.48
C HIS A 497 9.09 -4.49 -42.37
N ILE A 498 9.79 -4.71 -41.25
CA ILE A 498 9.24 -5.31 -40.05
C ILE A 498 8.81 -4.20 -39.10
N GLN A 499 7.54 -4.23 -38.68
CA GLN A 499 6.99 -3.30 -37.69
C GLN A 499 6.41 -4.05 -36.49
N LYS A 500 6.48 -3.42 -35.31
CA LYS A 500 5.81 -3.92 -34.11
C LYS A 500 4.33 -3.54 -34.13
N MET A 501 3.46 -4.52 -33.98
CA MET A 501 2.02 -4.31 -33.83
C MET A 501 1.54 -4.81 -32.48
N VAL A 502 0.75 -4.00 -31.80
CA VAL A 502 0.18 -4.28 -30.49
C VAL A 502 -1.15 -5.01 -30.62
N ILE A 503 -1.30 -6.11 -29.89
CA ILE A 503 -2.52 -6.90 -29.77
C ILE A 503 -3.16 -6.59 -28.42
N ASP A 504 -4.11 -5.64 -28.42
CA ASP A 504 -4.83 -5.22 -27.22
C ASP A 504 -6.34 -5.05 -27.49
N PRO A 505 -7.14 -6.12 -27.33
CA PRO A 505 -8.59 -6.05 -27.48
C PRO A 505 -9.29 -5.18 -26.43
N THR A 506 -8.59 -4.74 -25.37
CA THR A 506 -9.14 -3.78 -24.41
C THR A 506 -9.28 -2.40 -25.07
N LEU A 507 -8.25 -1.98 -25.81
CA LEU A 507 -8.12 -0.61 -26.33
C LEU A 507 -8.46 -0.46 -27.81
N ALA A 508 -8.25 -1.50 -28.62
CA ALA A 508 -8.36 -1.44 -30.07
C ALA A 508 -9.34 -2.50 -30.62
N ASN A 509 -9.76 -2.33 -31.88
CA ASN A 509 -10.61 -3.28 -32.62
C ASN A 509 -9.81 -4.09 -33.66
N GLY A 510 -8.48 -3.96 -33.66
CA GLY A 510 -7.56 -4.65 -34.56
C GLY A 510 -6.11 -4.51 -34.06
N PRO A 511 -5.15 -5.22 -34.69
CA PRO A 511 -3.74 -4.95 -34.43
C PRO A 511 -3.43 -3.51 -34.81
N VAL A 512 -2.70 -2.79 -33.96
CA VAL A 512 -2.37 -1.37 -34.16
C VAL A 512 -0.86 -1.15 -34.04
N SER A 513 -0.31 -0.12 -34.67
CA SER A 513 1.09 0.26 -34.44
C SER A 513 1.31 0.70 -32.99
N VAL A 514 2.57 0.77 -32.56
CA VAL A 514 2.96 1.27 -31.23
C VAL A 514 2.48 2.71 -31.02
N GLU A 515 2.63 3.57 -32.03
CA GLU A 515 2.20 4.97 -32.00
C GLU A 515 0.69 5.06 -31.88
N LYS A 516 -0.03 4.21 -32.62
CA LYS A 516 -1.49 4.17 -32.53
C LYS A 516 -1.95 3.66 -31.16
N TRP A 517 -1.34 2.62 -30.61
CA TRP A 517 -1.67 2.10 -29.28
C TRP A 517 -1.43 3.14 -28.18
N THR A 518 -0.25 3.78 -28.18
CA THR A 518 0.05 4.88 -27.23
C THR A 518 -0.92 6.06 -27.39
N SER A 519 -1.39 6.37 -28.60
CA SER A 519 -2.41 7.41 -28.83
C SER A 519 -3.79 7.09 -28.23
N LEU A 520 -4.10 5.79 -28.03
CA LEU A 520 -5.31 5.31 -27.34
C LEU A 520 -5.20 5.41 -25.82
N ILE A 521 -4.05 5.80 -25.30
CA ILE A 521 -3.80 6.00 -23.87
C ILE A 521 -3.50 7.47 -23.65
N ALA A 522 -4.42 8.18 -22.99
CA ALA A 522 -4.18 9.54 -22.54
C ALA A 522 -3.15 9.52 -21.42
N PHE A 523 -2.04 10.21 -21.63
CA PHE A 523 -1.10 10.55 -20.59
C PHE A 523 -1.36 11.97 -20.09
N LYS A 524 -1.53 12.15 -18.77
CA LYS A 524 -1.96 13.43 -18.16
C LYS A 524 -0.82 14.34 -17.69
N GLY A 525 0.44 13.90 -17.77
CA GLY A 525 1.56 14.71 -17.31
C GLY A 525 2.02 15.76 -18.31
N ARG A 526 2.91 16.65 -17.85
CA ARG A 526 3.45 17.79 -18.62
C ARG A 526 4.72 17.47 -19.41
N GLY A 527 5.32 16.33 -19.16
CA GLY A 527 6.52 15.84 -19.83
C GLY A 527 6.19 15.08 -21.12
N ARG A 528 7.18 14.34 -21.61
CA ARG A 528 7.12 13.58 -22.86
C ARG A 528 6.99 12.08 -22.61
N LEU A 529 6.59 11.35 -23.65
CA LEU A 529 6.78 9.91 -23.73
C LEU A 529 8.26 9.62 -23.98
N GLU A 530 8.88 8.79 -23.15
CA GLU A 530 10.30 8.41 -23.26
C GLU A 530 10.44 6.91 -23.48
N HIS A 531 11.29 6.51 -24.42
CA HIS A 531 11.68 5.10 -24.54
C HIS A 531 12.71 4.76 -23.47
N THR A 532 12.48 3.69 -22.73
CA THR A 532 13.36 3.24 -21.65
C THR A 532 13.67 1.75 -21.81
N ALA A 533 14.73 1.28 -21.18
CA ALA A 533 14.97 -0.15 -21.02
C ALA A 533 13.88 -0.79 -20.14
N PHE A 534 13.79 -2.11 -20.17
CA PHE A 534 12.97 -2.88 -19.24
C PHE A 534 13.81 -3.27 -18.00
N PRO A 535 13.25 -3.29 -16.78
CA PRO A 535 11.86 -2.94 -16.44
C PRO A 535 11.56 -1.45 -16.60
N PRO A 536 10.32 -1.04 -16.92
CA PRO A 536 10.00 0.38 -17.07
C PRO A 536 10.12 1.12 -15.72
N PRO A 537 10.52 2.40 -15.72
CA PRO A 537 10.54 3.20 -14.50
C PRO A 537 9.17 3.32 -13.83
N TYR A 538 9.04 2.88 -12.57
CA TYR A 538 7.77 2.97 -11.83
C TYR A 538 7.40 4.41 -11.44
N ASN A 539 8.41 5.26 -11.25
CA ASN A 539 8.26 6.65 -10.83
C ASN A 539 8.10 7.63 -12.01
N ALA A 540 7.88 7.16 -13.24
CA ALA A 540 7.70 8.04 -14.42
C ALA A 540 6.60 9.09 -14.22
N HIS A 541 5.50 8.70 -13.58
CA HIS A 541 4.38 9.57 -13.25
C HIS A 541 4.77 10.76 -12.36
N LEU A 542 5.81 10.62 -11.52
CA LEU A 542 6.32 11.70 -10.67
C LEU A 542 7.00 12.79 -11.47
N TYR A 543 7.62 12.42 -12.58
CA TYR A 543 8.20 13.37 -13.50
C TYR A 543 7.16 14.02 -14.41
N GLY A 544 5.88 13.70 -14.22
CA GLY A 544 4.87 14.01 -15.20
C GLY A 544 5.29 13.48 -16.57
N ARG A 545 5.88 12.27 -16.64
CA ARG A 545 6.23 11.58 -17.89
C ARG A 545 5.49 10.27 -18.06
N ALA A 546 5.45 9.82 -19.32
CA ALA A 546 5.18 8.43 -19.63
C ALA A 546 6.48 7.77 -20.11
N THR A 547 6.69 6.50 -19.78
CA THR A 547 7.79 5.72 -20.37
C THR A 547 7.25 4.54 -21.15
N LEU A 548 8.00 4.10 -22.15
CA LEU A 548 7.68 2.98 -23.01
C LEU A 548 8.85 1.99 -23.01
N SER A 549 8.61 0.73 -22.67
CA SER A 549 9.62 -0.32 -22.74
C SER A 549 9.07 -1.62 -23.31
N PHE A 550 9.96 -2.52 -23.69
CA PHE A 550 9.60 -3.83 -24.25
C PHE A 550 10.25 -4.94 -23.43
N SER A 551 9.56 -6.06 -23.29
CA SER A 551 10.08 -7.25 -22.61
C SER A 551 9.73 -8.52 -23.37
N ALA A 552 10.36 -9.63 -22.99
CA ALA A 552 9.96 -10.97 -23.42
C ALA A 552 8.50 -11.30 -23.01
N ALA A 553 7.88 -12.21 -23.77
CA ALA A 553 6.54 -12.72 -23.50
C ALA A 553 6.41 -13.55 -22.21
N SER A 554 7.50 -14.05 -21.66
CA SER A 554 7.49 -14.78 -20.38
C SER A 554 7.32 -13.86 -19.16
N VAL A 555 7.71 -12.59 -19.27
CA VAL A 555 7.71 -11.64 -18.15
C VAL A 555 6.31 -11.44 -17.58
N TYR A 556 6.17 -11.57 -16.27
CA TYR A 556 4.93 -11.28 -15.54
C TYR A 556 5.23 -10.37 -14.36
N LEU A 557 4.71 -9.14 -14.39
CA LEU A 557 4.85 -8.14 -13.33
C LEU A 557 3.45 -7.72 -12.83
N PRO A 558 2.95 -8.27 -11.71
CA PRO A 558 1.80 -7.70 -11.03
C PRO A 558 2.19 -6.37 -10.36
N ASP A 559 1.22 -5.48 -10.15
CA ASP A 559 1.35 -4.05 -9.81
C ASP A 559 2.37 -3.65 -8.72
N SER A 560 2.83 -4.59 -7.88
CA SER A 560 4.05 -4.42 -7.07
C SER A 560 5.30 -4.69 -7.91
N LEU A 561 5.71 -3.69 -8.70
CA LEU A 561 6.79 -3.70 -9.71
C LEU A 561 8.15 -4.26 -9.23
N GLY A 562 8.22 -5.55 -9.00
CA GLY A 562 9.45 -6.34 -8.90
C GLY A 562 9.22 -7.82 -8.64
N GLY A 563 8.06 -8.22 -8.12
CA GLY A 563 7.73 -9.63 -7.89
C GLY A 563 7.63 -10.45 -9.17
N GLU A 564 8.76 -10.90 -9.73
CA GLU A 564 8.76 -11.87 -10.81
C GLU A 564 8.16 -13.18 -10.30
N ARG A 565 7.01 -13.56 -10.85
CA ARG A 565 6.42 -14.88 -10.67
C ARG A 565 6.28 -15.54 -12.02
N ASN A 566 6.85 -16.73 -12.16
CA ASN A 566 6.46 -17.63 -13.25
C ASN A 566 5.04 -18.11 -12.96
N MET A 567 4.05 -17.42 -13.50
CA MET A 567 2.63 -17.80 -13.37
C MET A 567 2.18 -18.45 -14.66
N THR A 568 1.49 -19.58 -14.53
CA THR A 568 0.71 -20.12 -15.64
C THR A 568 -0.40 -19.12 -16.02
N PRO A 569 -0.90 -19.11 -17.27
CA PRO A 569 -2.02 -18.28 -17.69
C PRO A 569 -3.25 -18.39 -16.78
N LYS A 570 -3.54 -19.61 -16.29
CA LYS A 570 -4.64 -19.86 -15.35
C LYS A 570 -4.40 -19.17 -14.01
N GLN A 571 -3.17 -19.22 -13.49
CA GLN A 571 -2.81 -18.53 -12.25
C GLN A 571 -2.84 -17.01 -12.42
N ALA A 572 -2.36 -16.48 -13.55
CA ALA A 572 -2.42 -15.05 -13.86
C ALA A 572 -3.86 -14.53 -13.90
N MET A 573 -4.75 -15.24 -14.61
CA MET A 573 -6.16 -14.85 -14.69
C MET A 573 -6.87 -15.03 -13.34
N ALA A 574 -6.58 -16.11 -12.60
CA ALA A 574 -7.12 -16.33 -11.26
C ALA A 574 -6.66 -15.24 -10.28
N ALA A 575 -5.40 -14.78 -10.36
CA ALA A 575 -4.90 -13.67 -9.54
C ALA A 575 -5.66 -12.37 -9.84
N ALA A 576 -5.79 -12.01 -11.14
CA ALA A 576 -6.56 -10.84 -11.54
C ALA A 576 -8.05 -10.93 -11.12
N LEU A 577 -8.67 -12.10 -11.24
CA LEU A 577 -10.06 -12.30 -10.82
C LEU A 577 -10.22 -12.28 -9.29
N LYS A 578 -9.24 -12.78 -8.53
CA LYS A 578 -9.23 -12.70 -7.06
C LYS A 578 -9.10 -11.26 -6.57
N GLU A 579 -8.25 -10.46 -7.21
CA GLU A 579 -8.14 -9.02 -6.97
C GLU A 579 -9.46 -8.29 -7.28
N ASN A 580 -10.20 -8.74 -8.30
CA ASN A 580 -11.45 -8.12 -8.73
C ASN A 580 -12.69 -8.55 -7.93
N THR A 581 -12.74 -9.79 -7.43
CA THR A 581 -13.89 -10.28 -6.64
C THR A 581 -13.97 -9.65 -5.26
N GLY A 582 -12.83 -9.21 -4.70
CA GLY A 582 -12.82 -8.32 -3.54
C GLY A 582 -13.45 -6.94 -3.78
N ASN A 583 -13.57 -6.50 -5.05
CA ASN A 583 -14.11 -5.20 -5.46
C ASN A 583 -15.53 -5.27 -6.09
N LEU A 584 -16.04 -6.45 -6.46
CA LEU A 584 -17.36 -6.61 -7.09
C LEU A 584 -18.52 -6.73 -6.07
N SER A 585 -18.24 -7.17 -4.84
CA SER A 585 -19.23 -7.20 -3.75
C SER A 585 -19.63 -5.81 -3.26
N THR A 586 -18.84 -4.77 -3.55
CA THR A 586 -19.11 -3.37 -3.18
C THR A 586 -19.85 -2.56 -4.25
N LEU A 587 -19.90 -3.02 -5.50
CA LEU A 587 -20.56 -2.29 -6.59
C LEU A 587 -22.00 -2.75 -6.89
N THR A 588 -22.40 -3.93 -6.43
CA THR A 588 -23.75 -4.48 -6.69
C THR A 588 -24.80 -4.05 -5.65
N ASN A 589 -24.41 -3.50 -4.50
CA ASN A 589 -25.35 -3.06 -3.45
C ASN A 589 -25.79 -1.58 -3.51
N ASN A 590 -25.29 -0.78 -4.47
CA ASN A 590 -25.63 0.66 -4.56
C ASN A 590 -26.44 1.06 -5.81
N TYR A 591 -27.02 0.11 -6.56
CA TYR A 591 -27.78 0.45 -7.78
C TYR A 591 -29.14 -0.24 -7.98
N THR A 592 -29.73 -0.83 -6.93
CA THR A 592 -31.08 -1.43 -6.98
C THR A 592 -32.03 -0.95 -5.88
N GLY A 593 -31.91 0.31 -5.44
CA GLY A 593 -32.94 1.00 -4.66
C GLY A 593 -33.80 1.88 -5.58
N GLY A 594 -34.99 1.39 -5.93
CA GLY A 594 -35.79 1.88 -7.07
C GLY A 594 -36.59 3.17 -6.89
N ARG A 595 -37.24 3.54 -8.01
CA ARG A 595 -38.59 4.11 -8.06
C ARG A 595 -39.36 3.38 -9.16
N ARG A 596 -40.31 2.54 -8.74
CA ARG A 596 -41.65 2.55 -9.31
C ARG A 596 -42.43 3.62 -8.56
#